data_AF-A0A8B6ERA4-F1
#
_entry.id   AF-A0A8B6ERA4-F1
#
_cell.length_a   1.000
_cell.length_b   1.000
_cell.length_c   1.000
_cell.angle_alpha   90.00
_cell.angle_beta   90.00
_cell.angle_gamma   90.00
#
_symmetry.space_group_name_H-M   'P 1'
#
loop_
_entity.id
_entity.type
_entity.pdbx_description
1 polymer ?
#
loop_
_entity_poly.entity_id
_entity_poly.type
_entity_poly.pdbx_seq_one_letter_code
_entity_poly.pdbx_strand_id
1 'polypeptide(L)'
;MKLEGATNIHLEKVFRLGKRKPDAIRPRTIVVKFSRLSDRAKVKNASGRLKDTKFGISPQYPREIVERRKRLVPIMLKERKQNKTAYIVDDKLCVNGEIWEGLVRKLRDKEFVQIVSEYDVLCLSECWVKCPDEFELDGYEKKYLARSKCGGSGVVVGIEPDFIVENTLDKHLLDTIDFISYVSDVKITDRLSEDLKAPNGFGRRILDICKSIGLRICNGRFGTDSSKYTFQNKNGCSLIDYMLISQDSIFTLIKALTVKDFNMFSCHAPLSVELYLNVDRKINDQCNCVKSVYNRVKWNEGFKDGLVNDMLTNVQKFDDLMLNLTEHENDIDKCVGALNNMNRS
;
A
#
# COMPACT_ATOMS: atom_id res chain seq x y z
N MET A 1 29.57 -35.21 7.78
CA MET A 1 28.57 -34.47 8.57
C MET A 1 27.25 -35.25 8.57
N LYS A 2 26.68 -35.57 9.74
CA LYS A 2 25.41 -36.29 9.89
C LYS A 2 24.35 -35.32 10.41
N LEU A 3 23.14 -35.38 9.84
CA LEU A 3 21.98 -34.68 10.40
C LEU A 3 21.44 -35.51 11.57
N GLU A 4 21.30 -34.90 12.75
CA GLU A 4 20.69 -35.59 13.90
C GLU A 4 19.26 -36.04 13.55
N GLY A 5 18.94 -37.30 13.88
CA GLY A 5 17.66 -37.91 13.53
C GLY A 5 17.45 -38.16 12.03
N ALA A 6 18.51 -38.18 11.20
CA ALA A 6 18.41 -38.49 9.77
C ALA A 6 17.69 -39.81 9.47
N THR A 7 17.79 -40.79 10.36
CA THR A 7 17.12 -42.10 10.25
C THR A 7 15.61 -42.01 10.36
N ASN A 8 15.06 -40.92 10.91
CA ASN A 8 13.63 -40.71 11.12
C ASN A 8 12.98 -39.84 10.03
N ILE A 9 13.71 -39.54 8.95
CA ILE A 9 13.20 -38.76 7.82
C ILE A 9 12.44 -39.70 6.86
N HIS A 10 11.16 -39.42 6.65
CA HIS A 10 10.34 -40.18 5.70
C HIS A 10 10.33 -39.49 4.33
N LEU A 11 10.86 -40.19 3.33
CA LEU A 11 10.88 -39.77 1.93
C LEU A 11 9.78 -40.48 1.17
N GLU A 12 9.02 -39.72 0.38
CA GLU A 12 7.98 -40.27 -0.48
C GLU A 12 8.56 -40.71 -1.83
N LYS A 13 9.48 -39.90 -2.38
CA LYS A 13 10.07 -40.16 -3.70
C LYS A 13 11.46 -39.57 -3.80
N VAL A 14 12.38 -40.31 -4.42
CA VAL A 14 13.73 -39.85 -4.75
C VAL A 14 14.05 -40.23 -6.19
N PHE A 15 14.48 -39.27 -6.99
CA PHE A 15 14.86 -39.52 -8.38
C PHE A 15 15.89 -38.50 -8.89
N ARG A 16 16.59 -38.84 -9.98
CA ARG A 16 17.50 -37.91 -10.68
C ARG A 16 16.71 -37.17 -11.76
N LEU A 17 16.80 -35.84 -11.78
CA LEU A 17 16.12 -35.00 -12.75
C LEU A 17 16.87 -35.02 -14.10
N GLY A 18 16.13 -35.23 -15.19
CA GLY A 18 16.64 -35.19 -16.57
C GLY A 18 17.37 -36.46 -17.05
N LYS A 19 17.65 -36.51 -18.36
CA LYS A 19 18.39 -37.61 -19.01
C LYS A 19 19.89 -37.53 -18.69
N ARG A 20 20.57 -38.67 -18.63
CA ARG A 20 22.04 -38.72 -18.48
C ARG A 20 22.67 -38.17 -19.76
N LYS A 21 23.57 -37.21 -19.62
CA LYS A 21 24.41 -36.71 -20.72
C LYS A 21 25.81 -37.32 -20.57
N PRO A 22 26.38 -37.97 -21.60
CA PRO A 22 27.68 -38.64 -21.52
C PRO A 22 28.80 -37.69 -21.08
N ASP A 23 28.79 -36.46 -21.60
CA ASP A 23 29.87 -35.48 -21.41
C ASP A 23 29.61 -34.48 -20.27
N ALA A 24 28.61 -34.74 -19.41
CA ALA A 24 28.29 -33.80 -18.34
C ALA A 24 29.34 -33.85 -17.22
N ILE A 25 30.07 -32.74 -17.06
CA ILE A 25 31.03 -32.51 -15.97
C ILE A 25 30.34 -32.54 -14.59
N ARG A 26 29.06 -32.14 -14.52
CA ARG A 26 28.30 -32.08 -13.26
C ARG A 26 27.27 -33.22 -13.15
N PRO A 27 27.14 -33.85 -11.97
CA PRO A 27 26.14 -34.89 -11.75
C PRO A 27 24.72 -34.33 -11.86
N ARG A 28 23.77 -35.17 -12.30
CA ARG A 28 22.34 -34.80 -12.37
C ARG A 28 21.79 -34.44 -11.00
N THR A 29 20.96 -33.40 -10.95
CA THR A 29 20.24 -32.99 -9.73
C THR A 29 19.41 -34.15 -9.19
N ILE A 30 19.47 -34.38 -7.89
CA ILE A 30 18.57 -35.30 -7.18
C ILE A 30 17.38 -34.49 -6.71
N VAL A 31 16.17 -34.96 -7.01
CA VAL A 31 14.92 -34.43 -6.47
C VAL A 31 14.43 -35.38 -5.40
N VAL A 32 14.10 -34.81 -4.24
CA VAL A 32 13.59 -35.52 -3.08
C VAL A 32 12.23 -34.93 -2.71
N LYS A 33 11.20 -35.77 -2.71
CA LYS A 33 9.88 -35.46 -2.17
C LYS A 33 9.79 -36.05 -0.77
N PHE A 34 9.52 -35.20 0.21
CA PHE A 34 9.36 -35.59 1.61
C PHE A 34 7.90 -35.90 1.89
N SER A 35 7.64 -36.94 2.68
CA SER A 35 6.28 -37.26 3.14
C SER A 35 5.77 -36.22 4.14
N ARG A 36 6.67 -35.56 4.88
CA ARG A 36 6.36 -34.55 5.89
C ARG A 36 7.03 -33.21 5.58
N LEU A 37 6.25 -32.12 5.67
CA LEU A 37 6.77 -30.76 5.48
C LEU A 37 7.80 -30.37 6.55
N SER A 38 7.66 -30.88 7.77
CA SER A 38 8.61 -30.67 8.87
C SER A 38 9.98 -31.25 8.55
N ASP A 39 10.05 -32.44 7.96
CA ASP A 39 11.32 -33.07 7.57
C ASP A 39 11.99 -32.29 6.43
N ARG A 40 11.20 -31.83 5.45
CA ARG A 40 11.70 -30.92 4.40
C ARG A 40 12.31 -29.65 4.98
N ALA A 41 11.64 -29.04 5.96
CA ALA A 41 12.10 -27.83 6.62
C ALA A 41 13.38 -28.07 7.42
N LYS A 42 13.47 -29.17 8.19
CA LYS A 42 14.67 -29.58 8.92
C LYS A 42 15.89 -29.69 7.98
N VAL A 43 15.74 -30.40 6.86
CA VAL A 43 16.82 -30.55 5.87
C VAL A 43 17.20 -29.21 5.23
N LYS A 44 16.21 -28.38 4.87
CA LYS A 44 16.46 -27.04 4.31
C LYS A 44 17.21 -26.14 5.29
N ASN A 45 16.84 -26.14 6.56
CA ASN A 45 17.48 -25.30 7.58
C ASN A 45 18.91 -25.75 7.89
N ALA A 46 19.20 -27.05 7.75
CA ALA A 46 20.55 -27.58 7.87
C ALA A 46 21.44 -27.34 6.62
N SER A 47 20.89 -26.83 5.51
CA SER A 47 21.63 -26.68 4.24
C SER A 47 22.85 -25.75 4.33
N GLY A 48 22.82 -24.74 5.22
CA GLY A 48 23.97 -23.86 5.45
C GLY A 48 25.22 -24.60 5.95
N ARG A 49 25.04 -25.80 6.52
CA ARG A 49 26.15 -26.65 6.95
C ARG A 49 26.91 -27.33 5.79
N LEU A 50 26.38 -27.24 4.57
CA LEU A 50 27.03 -27.70 3.34
C LEU A 50 27.99 -26.64 2.74
N LYS A 51 28.13 -25.49 3.41
CA LYS A 51 29.12 -24.47 3.05
C LYS A 51 30.49 -25.16 2.92
N ASP A 52 31.22 -24.81 1.86
CA ASP A 52 32.54 -25.36 1.50
C ASP A 52 32.54 -26.80 0.95
N THR A 53 31.37 -27.41 0.74
CA THR A 53 31.26 -28.69 0.02
C THR A 53 30.91 -28.49 -1.46
N LYS A 54 31.04 -29.56 -2.27
CA LYS A 54 30.59 -29.59 -3.68
C LYS A 54 29.08 -29.75 -3.84
N PHE A 55 28.33 -29.80 -2.73
CA PHE A 55 26.90 -30.08 -2.72
C PHE A 55 26.10 -28.85 -2.28
N GLY A 56 24.93 -28.67 -2.88
CA GLY A 56 23.98 -27.63 -2.50
C GLY A 56 22.57 -28.17 -2.45
N ILE A 57 21.76 -27.62 -1.56
CA ILE A 57 20.34 -27.93 -1.43
C ILE A 57 19.56 -26.65 -1.78
N SER A 58 18.64 -26.76 -2.73
CA SER A 58 17.75 -25.66 -3.10
C SER A 58 16.32 -26.16 -3.25
N PRO A 59 15.30 -25.37 -2.86
CA PRO A 59 13.91 -25.70 -3.16
C PRO A 59 13.68 -25.84 -4.66
N GLN A 60 12.82 -26.79 -5.05
CA GLN A 60 12.31 -26.87 -6.41
C GLN A 60 11.13 -25.91 -6.56
N TYR A 61 11.25 -24.98 -7.49
CA TYR A 61 10.21 -24.00 -7.80
C TYR A 61 9.55 -24.30 -9.15
N PRO A 62 8.26 -23.96 -9.33
CA PRO A 62 7.62 -23.91 -10.65
C PRO A 62 8.41 -23.02 -11.62
N ARG A 63 8.30 -23.31 -12.93
CA ARG A 63 9.07 -22.64 -13.99
C ARG A 63 8.93 -21.11 -13.95
N GLU A 64 7.72 -20.62 -13.74
CA GLU A 64 7.42 -19.18 -13.64
C GLU A 64 8.20 -18.49 -12.51
N ILE A 65 8.30 -19.14 -11.34
CA ILE A 65 9.06 -18.62 -10.20
C ILE A 65 10.56 -18.64 -10.53
N VAL A 66 11.06 -19.69 -11.17
CA VAL A 66 12.46 -19.77 -11.61
C VAL A 66 12.80 -18.63 -12.59
N GLU A 67 11.92 -18.35 -13.54
CA GLU A 67 12.11 -17.26 -14.52
C GLU A 67 12.09 -15.88 -13.85
N ARG A 68 11.17 -15.64 -12.90
CA ARG A 68 11.17 -14.41 -12.08
C ARG A 68 12.47 -14.26 -11.29
N ARG A 69 12.93 -15.31 -10.61
CA ARG A 69 14.20 -15.30 -9.86
C ARG A 69 15.39 -14.97 -10.76
N LYS A 70 15.46 -15.50 -11.99
CA LYS A 70 16.54 -15.20 -12.94
C LYS A 70 16.65 -13.70 -13.24
N ARG A 71 15.54 -12.98 -13.32
CA ARG A 71 15.53 -11.52 -13.53
C ARG A 71 16.04 -10.75 -12.30
N LEU A 72 15.79 -11.28 -11.09
CA LEU A 72 16.19 -10.64 -9.83
C LEU A 72 17.65 -10.90 -9.44
N VAL A 73 18.26 -11.99 -9.93
CA VAL A 73 19.65 -12.35 -9.57
C VAL A 73 20.68 -11.28 -9.94
N PRO A 74 20.70 -10.70 -11.15
CA PRO A 74 21.65 -9.64 -11.50
C PRO A 74 21.54 -8.44 -10.56
N ILE A 75 20.31 -8.10 -10.18
CA ILE A 75 19.99 -6.98 -9.29
C ILE A 75 20.48 -7.28 -7.88
N MET A 76 20.16 -8.47 -7.35
CA MET A 76 20.66 -8.93 -6.05
C MET A 76 22.20 -8.87 -5.98
N LEU A 77 22.89 -9.30 -7.03
CA LEU A 77 24.35 -9.25 -7.10
C LEU A 77 24.88 -7.82 -7.16
N LYS A 78 24.22 -6.92 -7.90
CA LYS A 78 24.54 -5.48 -7.95
C LYS A 78 24.44 -4.84 -6.56
N GLU A 79 23.35 -5.09 -5.83
CA GLU A 79 23.16 -4.57 -4.47
C GLU A 79 24.20 -5.12 -3.49
N ARG A 80 24.54 -6.41 -3.59
CA ARG A 80 25.61 -7.00 -2.76
C ARG A 80 26.98 -6.38 -3.01
N LYS A 81 27.30 -6.05 -4.26
CA LYS A 81 28.56 -5.33 -4.59
C LYS A 81 28.63 -3.95 -3.93
N GLN A 82 27.48 -3.35 -3.59
CA GLN A 82 27.39 -2.09 -2.87
C GLN A 82 27.38 -2.29 -1.34
N ASN A 83 27.86 -3.44 -0.83
CA ASN A 83 27.84 -3.81 0.59
C ASN A 83 26.43 -3.83 1.24
N LYS A 84 25.36 -3.93 0.44
CA LYS A 84 23.99 -4.08 0.96
C LYS A 84 23.67 -5.55 1.23
N THR A 85 22.82 -5.80 2.23
CA THR A 85 22.32 -7.15 2.50
C THR A 85 21.18 -7.49 1.53
N ALA A 86 21.46 -8.27 0.47
CA ALA A 86 20.44 -8.65 -0.51
C ALA A 86 20.23 -10.16 -0.63
N TYR A 87 18.98 -10.62 -0.67
CA TYR A 87 18.62 -12.03 -0.80
C TYR A 87 17.24 -12.22 -1.44
N ILE A 88 17.00 -13.35 -2.11
CA ILE A 88 15.71 -13.64 -2.77
C ILE A 88 14.94 -14.70 -1.98
N VAL A 89 13.76 -14.33 -1.50
CA VAL A 89 12.79 -15.25 -0.87
C VAL A 89 11.70 -15.54 -1.90
N ASP A 90 11.56 -16.81 -2.27
CA ASP A 90 10.64 -17.27 -3.32
C ASP A 90 10.81 -16.51 -4.64
N ASP A 91 9.95 -15.56 -4.99
CA ASP A 91 10.06 -14.71 -6.18
C ASP A 91 10.27 -13.21 -5.87
N LYS A 92 10.65 -12.88 -4.63
CA LYS A 92 10.84 -11.50 -4.14
C LYS A 92 12.29 -11.26 -3.76
N LEU A 93 12.87 -10.17 -4.25
CA LEU A 93 14.18 -9.69 -3.82
C LEU A 93 14.00 -8.84 -2.56
N CYS A 94 14.79 -9.10 -1.53
CA CYS A 94 14.92 -8.26 -0.34
C CYS A 94 16.30 -7.60 -0.33
N VAL A 95 16.38 -6.31 0.00
CA VAL A 95 17.60 -5.49 0.11
C VAL A 95 17.51 -4.73 1.43
N ASN A 96 18.51 -4.85 2.31
CA ASN A 96 18.54 -4.25 3.65
C ASN A 96 17.30 -4.57 4.50
N GLY A 97 16.79 -5.80 4.37
CA GLY A 97 15.60 -6.26 5.08
C GLY A 97 14.27 -5.87 4.41
N GLU A 98 14.30 -5.08 3.34
CA GLU A 98 13.10 -4.60 2.66
C GLU A 98 12.88 -5.27 1.30
N ILE A 99 11.63 -5.57 0.94
CA ILE A 99 11.29 -6.07 -0.41
C ILE A 99 11.63 -4.99 -1.45
N TRP A 100 12.58 -5.30 -2.33
CA TRP A 100 13.02 -4.51 -3.47
C TRP A 100 11.85 -4.27 -4.45
N GLU A 101 11.69 -3.01 -4.87
CA GLU A 101 10.53 -2.49 -5.60
C GLU A 101 9.17 -2.83 -4.95
N GLY A 102 9.10 -3.13 -3.66
CA GLY A 102 7.85 -3.59 -3.03
C GLY A 102 6.69 -2.59 -3.21
N LEU A 103 6.95 -1.31 -2.97
CA LEU A 103 5.98 -0.24 -3.18
C LEU A 103 5.86 0.17 -4.65
N VAL A 104 7.00 0.38 -5.34
CA VAL A 104 7.03 0.72 -6.78
C VAL A 104 6.24 -0.29 -7.62
N ARG A 105 6.31 -1.59 -7.30
CA ARG A 105 5.55 -2.65 -7.96
C ARG A 105 4.04 -2.54 -7.69
N LYS A 106 3.64 -2.13 -6.48
CA LYS A 106 2.22 -1.88 -6.16
C LYS A 106 1.71 -0.61 -6.81
N LEU A 107 2.51 0.44 -6.88
CA LEU A 107 2.18 1.68 -7.60
C LEU A 107 2.12 1.49 -9.12
N ARG A 108 2.67 0.39 -9.66
CA ARG A 108 2.47 -0.02 -11.06
C ARG A 108 1.22 -0.86 -11.28
N ASP A 109 0.57 -1.30 -10.20
CA ASP A 109 -0.67 -2.05 -10.28
C ASP A 109 -1.81 -1.06 -10.56
N LYS A 110 -2.37 -1.12 -11.76
CA LYS A 110 -3.45 -0.23 -12.19
C LYS A 110 -4.68 -0.36 -11.31
N GLU A 111 -4.95 -1.53 -10.73
CA GLU A 111 -6.04 -1.66 -9.77
C GLU A 111 -5.69 -0.93 -8.48
N PHE A 112 -4.46 -1.08 -7.97
CA PHE A 112 -4.03 -0.41 -6.73
C PHE A 112 -4.07 1.11 -6.81
N VAL A 113 -3.60 1.70 -7.93
CA VAL A 113 -3.62 3.15 -8.12
C VAL A 113 -5.04 3.69 -8.33
N GLN A 114 -5.94 2.88 -8.90
CA GLN A 114 -7.35 3.24 -9.10
C GLN A 114 -8.23 2.97 -7.86
N ILE A 115 -7.68 2.39 -6.79
CA ILE A 115 -8.44 2.13 -5.57
C ILE A 115 -8.71 3.42 -4.80
N VAL A 116 -7.78 4.37 -4.83
CA VAL A 116 -7.86 5.62 -4.08
C VAL A 116 -8.34 6.74 -5.00
N SER A 117 -9.47 7.36 -4.65
CA SER A 117 -10.06 8.51 -5.33
C SER A 117 -9.98 9.76 -4.44
N GLU A 118 -10.30 10.91 -5.02
CA GLU A 118 -10.51 12.14 -4.26
C GLU A 118 -11.63 11.95 -3.25
N TYR A 119 -11.47 12.53 -2.05
CA TYR A 119 -12.42 12.43 -0.94
C TYR A 119 -12.56 11.03 -0.29
N ASP A 120 -11.63 10.11 -0.57
CA ASP A 120 -11.60 8.80 0.09
C ASP A 120 -11.15 8.90 1.55
N VAL A 121 -11.85 8.15 2.40
CA VAL A 121 -11.46 7.86 3.79
C VAL A 121 -11.00 6.41 3.87
N LEU A 122 -9.75 6.21 4.29
CA LEU A 122 -9.12 4.89 4.38
C LEU A 122 -8.88 4.51 5.84
N CYS A 123 -9.38 3.34 6.24
CA CYS A 123 -9.07 2.76 7.55
C CYS A 123 -8.10 1.60 7.38
N LEU A 124 -6.90 1.75 7.93
CA LEU A 124 -5.91 0.68 8.01
C LEU A 124 -5.93 0.08 9.41
N SER A 125 -6.38 -1.17 9.52
CA SER A 125 -6.33 -1.90 10.77
C SER A 125 -5.49 -3.17 10.65
N GLU A 126 -4.74 -3.49 11.71
CA GLU A 126 -4.04 -4.76 11.85
C GLU A 126 -4.95 -5.88 12.36
N CYS A 127 -6.11 -5.55 12.94
CA CYS A 127 -7.02 -6.55 13.46
C CYS A 127 -7.84 -7.20 12.32
N TRP A 128 -8.15 -8.50 12.49
CA TRP A 128 -9.02 -9.21 11.56
C TRP A 128 -10.45 -8.72 11.74
N VAL A 129 -10.88 -7.80 10.88
CA VAL A 129 -12.28 -7.40 10.81
C VAL A 129 -13.05 -8.52 10.10
N LYS A 130 -13.68 -9.40 10.89
CA LYS A 130 -14.40 -10.59 10.38
C LYS A 130 -15.68 -10.25 9.63
N CYS A 131 -16.26 -9.10 9.92
CA CYS A 131 -17.41 -8.57 9.21
C CYS A 131 -17.22 -7.04 9.17
N PRO A 132 -17.07 -6.42 7.99
CA PRO A 132 -17.17 -4.97 7.90
C PRO A 132 -18.66 -4.64 8.09
N ASP A 133 -19.15 -4.60 9.33
CA ASP A 133 -20.59 -4.48 9.60
C ASP A 133 -21.20 -3.18 9.02
N GLU A 134 -22.38 -3.37 8.43
CA GLU A 134 -23.63 -2.59 8.32
C GLU A 134 -23.68 -1.07 8.07
N PHE A 135 -22.56 -0.36 7.92
CA PHE A 135 -22.64 1.06 7.57
C PHE A 135 -22.72 1.26 6.05
N GLU A 136 -23.93 1.58 5.55
CA GLU A 136 -24.16 2.15 4.22
C GLU A 136 -24.32 3.67 4.33
N LEU A 137 -23.54 4.41 3.55
CA LEU A 137 -23.66 5.86 3.43
C LEU A 137 -24.01 6.19 1.98
N ASP A 138 -25.11 6.88 1.78
CA ASP A 138 -25.57 7.26 0.44
C ASP A 138 -24.47 8.03 -0.31
N GLY A 139 -24.16 7.57 -1.53
CA GLY A 139 -23.13 8.14 -2.38
C GLY A 139 -21.72 7.57 -2.19
N TYR A 140 -21.47 6.74 -1.17
CA TYR A 140 -20.15 6.16 -0.90
C TYR A 140 -20.12 4.65 -1.12
N GLU A 141 -19.08 4.16 -1.82
CA GLU A 141 -18.85 2.72 -2.00
C GLU A 141 -17.87 2.21 -0.94
N LYS A 142 -18.27 1.14 -0.22
CA LYS A 142 -17.40 0.46 0.73
C LYS A 142 -16.57 -0.62 0.04
N LYS A 143 -15.24 -0.51 0.12
CA LYS A 143 -14.32 -1.57 -0.31
C LYS A 143 -13.56 -2.14 0.88
N TYR A 144 -13.51 -3.47 0.97
CA TYR A 144 -12.78 -4.17 2.03
C TYR A 144 -11.74 -5.11 1.43
N LEU A 145 -10.50 -4.99 1.90
CA LEU A 145 -9.37 -5.80 1.44
C LEU A 145 -8.78 -6.58 2.62
N ALA A 146 -9.32 -7.77 2.87
CA ALA A 146 -8.74 -8.70 3.84
C ALA A 146 -7.45 -9.32 3.31
N ARG A 147 -6.43 -9.43 4.16
CA ARG A 147 -5.25 -10.25 3.83
C ARG A 147 -5.55 -11.72 4.11
N SER A 148 -5.26 -12.61 3.17
CA SER A 148 -5.63 -14.03 3.29
C SER A 148 -4.81 -14.84 4.30
N LYS A 149 -3.59 -14.41 4.68
CA LYS A 149 -2.79 -14.93 5.80
C LYS A 149 -1.72 -13.91 6.21
N CYS A 150 -1.65 -13.54 7.50
CA CYS A 150 -0.50 -12.79 8.03
C CYS A 150 -0.12 -13.27 9.43
N GLY A 151 1.15 -13.64 9.63
CA GLY A 151 1.86 -13.25 10.84
C GLY A 151 2.46 -11.88 10.54
N GLY A 152 1.73 -10.82 10.85
CA GLY A 152 2.12 -9.44 10.55
C GLY A 152 2.76 -8.77 11.75
N SER A 153 3.73 -7.91 11.51
CA SER A 153 4.18 -6.90 12.48
C SER A 153 3.48 -5.58 12.14
N GLY A 154 2.96 -4.91 13.17
CA GLY A 154 2.38 -3.56 13.14
C GLY A 154 2.97 -2.61 12.12
N VAL A 155 2.15 -1.79 11.48
CA VAL A 155 2.63 -0.62 10.74
C VAL A 155 2.96 0.47 11.76
N VAL A 156 4.23 0.75 12.00
CA VAL A 156 4.64 1.82 12.93
C VAL A 156 5.20 2.97 12.11
N VAL A 157 4.52 4.12 12.11
CA VAL A 157 4.95 5.32 11.38
C VAL A 157 5.68 6.35 12.26
N GLY A 158 5.52 6.28 13.59
CA GLY A 158 6.03 7.28 14.53
C GLY A 158 5.47 8.68 14.26
N ILE A 159 6.30 9.70 14.46
CA ILE A 159 5.99 11.12 14.18
C ILE A 159 6.57 11.62 12.84
N GLU A 160 7.06 10.71 11.99
CA GLU A 160 7.61 11.15 10.71
C GLU A 160 6.52 11.79 9.83
N PRO A 161 6.87 12.86 9.09
CA PRO A 161 5.93 13.53 8.19
C PRO A 161 5.46 12.60 7.07
N ASP A 162 4.18 12.72 6.76
CA ASP A 162 3.44 12.05 5.69
C ASP A 162 3.16 12.97 4.48
N PHE A 163 3.72 14.18 4.50
CA PHE A 163 3.62 15.21 3.46
C PHE A 163 5.02 15.74 3.08
N ILE A 164 5.12 16.43 1.93
CA ILE A 164 6.36 17.03 1.42
C ILE A 164 6.20 18.55 1.32
N VAL A 165 7.06 19.30 2.02
CA VAL A 165 7.13 20.77 1.93
C VAL A 165 8.33 21.18 1.08
N GLU A 166 8.21 22.29 0.34
CA GLU A 166 9.19 22.84 -0.63
C GLU A 166 10.67 22.74 -0.20
N ASN A 167 10.97 22.81 1.09
CA ASN A 167 12.34 22.77 1.61
C ASN A 167 13.03 21.38 1.57
N THR A 168 12.40 20.35 1.01
CA THR A 168 12.97 18.98 0.96
C THR A 168 13.44 18.53 -0.42
N LEU A 169 13.07 19.23 -1.49
CA LEU A 169 13.65 19.03 -2.81
C LEU A 169 14.71 20.11 -3.06
N ASP A 170 15.91 19.69 -3.43
CA ASP A 170 17.00 20.61 -3.78
C ASP A 170 16.49 21.57 -4.87
N LYS A 171 16.57 22.88 -4.63
CA LYS A 171 16.05 23.92 -5.53
C LYS A 171 16.57 23.74 -6.96
N HIS A 172 17.78 23.19 -7.08
CA HIS A 172 18.44 22.87 -8.33
C HIS A 172 17.76 21.73 -9.13
N LEU A 173 17.05 20.79 -8.48
CA LEU A 173 16.29 19.72 -9.13
C LEU A 173 14.94 20.22 -9.66
N LEU A 174 14.29 21.15 -8.94
CA LEU A 174 13.03 21.76 -9.37
C LEU A 174 13.23 22.58 -10.65
N ASP A 175 14.33 23.34 -10.75
CA ASP A 175 14.67 24.13 -11.94
C ASP A 175 15.06 23.28 -13.16
N THR A 176 15.43 22.01 -12.97
CA THR A 176 15.90 21.12 -14.07
C THR A 176 14.77 20.28 -14.69
N ILE A 177 13.62 20.15 -14.01
CA ILE A 177 12.55 19.24 -14.41
C ILE A 177 11.27 20.03 -14.72
N ASP A 178 11.32 20.77 -15.83
CA ASP A 178 10.24 21.63 -16.35
C ASP A 178 8.95 20.89 -16.74
N PHE A 179 8.97 19.54 -16.75
CA PHE A 179 7.87 18.69 -17.21
C PHE A 179 7.10 17.98 -16.07
N ILE A 180 7.66 17.89 -14.86
CA ILE A 180 6.96 17.26 -13.73
C ILE A 180 6.38 18.39 -12.89
N SER A 181 5.07 18.58 -12.96
CA SER A 181 4.32 19.47 -12.05
C SER A 181 4.37 18.89 -10.63
N TYR A 182 5.48 19.12 -9.93
CA TYR A 182 5.59 18.84 -8.51
C TYR A 182 4.73 19.88 -7.77
N VAL A 183 3.59 19.44 -7.25
CA VAL A 183 2.75 20.27 -6.38
C VAL A 183 3.23 20.03 -4.96
N SER A 184 3.89 21.02 -4.37
CA SER A 184 4.26 20.98 -2.95
C SER A 184 3.01 20.92 -2.09
N ASP A 185 3.04 20.12 -1.03
CA ASP A 185 1.91 20.07 -0.09
C ASP A 185 1.84 21.38 0.71
N VAL A 186 0.61 21.81 1.03
CA VAL A 186 0.41 22.86 2.04
C VAL A 186 0.86 22.30 3.38
N LYS A 187 1.65 23.07 4.15
CA LYS A 187 2.02 22.64 5.49
C LYS A 187 0.77 22.47 6.34
N ILE A 188 0.55 21.25 6.78
CA ILE A 188 -0.54 20.83 7.67
C ILE A 188 0.01 20.56 9.08
N THR A 189 -0.89 20.49 10.07
CA THR A 189 -0.53 20.28 11.48
C THR A 189 0.30 19.01 11.67
N ASP A 190 1.44 19.14 12.34
CA ASP A 190 2.32 18.02 12.66
C ASP A 190 1.60 17.00 13.57
N ARG A 191 1.91 15.72 13.40
CA ARG A 191 1.26 14.63 14.15
C ARG A 191 1.87 14.51 15.55
N LEU A 192 1.02 14.42 16.56
CA LEU A 192 1.39 13.92 17.88
C LEU A 192 1.28 12.39 17.93
N SER A 193 2.13 11.73 18.71
CA SER A 193 2.02 10.28 18.94
C SER A 193 2.58 9.91 20.29
N GLU A 194 1.90 9.00 21.01
CA GLU A 194 2.47 8.32 22.18
C GLU A 194 3.52 7.28 21.76
N ASP A 195 3.43 6.74 20.54
CA ASP A 195 4.38 5.77 20.00
C ASP A 195 5.57 6.48 19.35
N LEU A 196 6.52 6.91 20.18
CA LEU A 196 7.72 7.65 19.76
C LEU A 196 8.78 6.79 19.06
N LYS A 197 8.46 5.54 18.71
CA LYS A 197 9.39 4.67 17.97
C LYS A 197 9.59 5.21 16.56
N ALA A 198 10.81 5.09 16.06
CA ALA A 198 11.10 5.36 14.66
C ALA A 198 10.28 4.42 13.76
N PRO A 199 9.85 4.88 12.57
CA PRO A 199 9.07 4.06 11.67
C PRO A 199 9.79 2.77 11.29
N ASN A 200 9.03 1.69 11.28
CA ASN A 200 9.52 0.40 10.79
C ASN A 200 9.39 0.32 9.26
N GLY A 201 9.90 -0.77 8.66
CA GLY A 201 9.89 -0.92 7.20
C GLY A 201 8.49 -0.91 6.57
N PHE A 202 7.43 -1.25 7.31
CA PHE A 202 6.05 -1.10 6.84
C PHE A 202 5.56 0.34 6.97
N GLY A 203 5.88 1.02 8.07
CA GLY A 203 5.56 2.43 8.29
C GLY A 203 6.19 3.35 7.24
N ARG A 204 7.49 3.17 6.95
CA ARG A 204 8.16 3.94 5.89
C ARG A 204 7.46 3.82 4.55
N ARG A 205 7.04 2.61 4.18
CA ARG A 205 6.30 2.38 2.93
C ARG A 205 4.95 3.07 2.90
N ILE A 206 4.27 3.16 4.04
CA ILE A 206 3.00 3.89 4.14
C ILE A 206 3.25 5.39 4.05
N LEU A 207 4.30 5.91 4.70
CA LEU A 207 4.70 7.31 4.57
C LEU A 207 5.09 7.66 3.13
N ASP A 208 5.79 6.77 2.42
CA ASP A 208 6.12 6.93 1.01
C ASP A 208 4.85 6.99 0.15
N ILE A 209 3.84 6.14 0.43
CA ILE A 209 2.53 6.22 -0.24
C ILE A 209 1.89 7.58 0.03
N CYS A 210 1.81 7.97 1.30
CA CYS A 210 1.21 9.23 1.72
C CYS A 210 1.78 10.42 0.95
N LYS A 211 3.10 10.49 0.88
CA LYS A 211 3.83 11.51 0.12
C LYS A 211 3.65 11.43 -1.39
N SER A 212 3.52 10.22 -1.94
CA SER A 212 3.46 10.03 -3.39
C SER A 212 2.10 10.31 -4.00
N ILE A 213 1.02 10.05 -3.25
CA ILE A 213 -0.36 10.19 -3.74
C ILE A 213 -1.21 11.17 -2.90
N GLY A 214 -0.58 11.92 -2.01
CA GLY A 214 -1.25 12.94 -1.20
C GLY A 214 -2.12 12.41 -0.06
N LEU A 215 -1.97 11.15 0.37
CA LEU A 215 -2.70 10.68 1.55
C LEU A 215 -2.15 11.33 2.82
N ARG A 216 -3.01 11.65 3.77
CA ARG A 216 -2.65 12.13 5.10
C ARG A 216 -3.12 11.19 6.19
N ILE A 217 -2.28 11.00 7.19
CA ILE A 217 -2.58 10.24 8.41
C ILE A 217 -3.26 11.18 9.40
N CYS A 218 -4.51 10.87 9.77
CA CYS A 218 -5.30 11.69 10.69
C CYS A 218 -4.88 11.53 12.16
N ASN A 219 -4.38 10.36 12.54
CA ASN A 219 -3.97 10.08 13.92
C ASN A 219 -2.91 11.10 14.40
N GLY A 220 -3.18 11.72 15.55
CA GLY A 220 -2.31 12.74 16.14
C GLY A 220 -2.54 14.16 15.67
N ARG A 221 -3.52 14.40 14.78
CA ARG A 221 -3.86 15.75 14.26
C ARG A 221 -5.13 16.33 14.88
N PHE A 222 -5.90 15.51 15.61
CA PHE A 222 -7.20 15.89 16.18
C PHE A 222 -7.20 15.65 17.68
N GLY A 223 -6.95 16.70 18.46
CA GLY A 223 -6.84 16.61 19.92
C GLY A 223 -5.78 15.60 20.39
N THR A 224 -5.73 15.39 21.70
CA THR A 224 -4.74 14.48 22.33
C THR A 224 -5.15 13.02 22.29
N ASP A 225 -6.45 12.72 22.14
CA ASP A 225 -6.93 11.33 22.15
C ASP A 225 -6.68 10.59 20.82
N SER A 226 -6.37 11.31 19.75
CA SER A 226 -6.03 10.70 18.45
C SER A 226 -4.59 10.19 18.36
N SER A 227 -3.71 10.59 19.30
CA SER A 227 -2.29 10.22 19.32
C SER A 227 -1.97 8.97 20.16
N LYS A 228 -2.96 8.40 20.84
CA LYS A 228 -2.81 7.28 21.78
C LYS A 228 -2.47 5.96 21.09
N TYR A 229 -1.93 5.02 21.85
CA TYR A 229 -1.73 3.64 21.39
C TYR A 229 -3.06 2.99 20.96
N THR A 230 -3.07 2.35 19.80
CA THR A 230 -4.24 1.55 19.33
C THR A 230 -4.08 0.07 19.61
N PHE A 231 -2.90 -0.36 20.03
CA PHE A 231 -2.60 -1.75 20.33
C PHE A 231 -1.79 -1.88 21.61
N GLN A 232 -2.13 -2.89 22.42
CA GLN A 232 -1.40 -3.25 23.62
C GLN A 232 -1.45 -4.76 23.85
N ASN A 233 -0.28 -5.35 24.11
CA ASN A 233 -0.16 -6.72 24.59
C ASN A 233 0.98 -6.85 25.61
N LYS A 234 1.23 -8.08 26.06
CA LYS A 234 2.32 -8.39 27.00
C LYS A 234 3.73 -8.00 26.52
N ASN A 235 3.93 -7.79 25.21
CA ASN A 235 5.20 -7.44 24.60
C ASN A 235 5.33 -5.92 24.36
N GLY A 236 4.31 -5.12 24.68
CA GLY A 236 4.32 -3.67 24.58
C GLY A 236 3.08 -3.09 23.90
N CYS A 237 3.14 -1.77 23.69
CA CYS A 237 2.08 -0.99 23.05
C CYS A 237 2.58 -0.37 21.75
N SER A 238 1.67 -0.11 20.82
CA SER A 238 2.00 0.54 19.55
C SER A 238 0.78 1.23 18.94
N LEU A 239 0.99 2.32 18.20
CA LEU A 239 -0.02 2.91 17.32
C LEU A 239 0.13 2.24 15.95
N ILE A 240 -0.83 1.40 15.57
CA ILE A 240 -0.74 0.55 14.37
C ILE A 240 -2.04 0.47 13.57
N ASP A 241 -3.08 1.14 14.04
CA ASP A 241 -4.37 1.30 13.37
C ASP A 241 -4.54 2.79 13.01
N TYR A 242 -4.79 3.09 11.75
CA TYR A 242 -4.75 4.45 11.22
C TYR A 242 -6.00 4.79 10.41
N MET A 243 -6.43 6.05 10.53
CA MET A 243 -7.32 6.70 9.58
C MET A 243 -6.48 7.56 8.63
N LEU A 244 -6.68 7.39 7.32
CA LEU A 244 -6.05 8.19 6.28
C LEU A 244 -7.09 8.81 5.36
N ILE A 245 -6.66 9.85 4.66
CA ILE A 245 -7.52 10.77 3.93
C ILE A 245 -6.80 11.21 2.66
N SER A 246 -7.47 11.28 1.50
CA SER A 246 -6.78 11.55 0.22
C SER A 246 -6.57 13.02 -0.14
N GLN A 247 -7.17 13.94 0.60
CA GLN A 247 -6.99 15.39 0.40
C GLN A 247 -7.06 16.17 1.71
N ASP A 248 -6.30 17.26 1.80
CA ASP A 248 -6.27 18.13 2.97
C ASP A 248 -7.63 18.82 3.23
N SER A 249 -8.44 19.02 2.18
CA SER A 249 -9.80 19.58 2.28
C SER A 249 -10.73 18.74 3.17
N ILE A 250 -10.51 17.41 3.25
CA ILE A 250 -11.32 16.50 4.08
C ILE A 250 -11.12 16.76 5.57
N PHE A 251 -10.00 17.37 5.98
CA PHE A 251 -9.77 17.70 7.40
C PHE A 251 -10.91 18.54 7.99
N THR A 252 -11.56 19.41 7.20
CA THR A 252 -12.67 20.25 7.67
C THR A 252 -13.94 19.45 7.95
N LEU A 253 -14.10 18.28 7.34
CA LEU A 253 -15.22 17.37 7.57
C LEU A 253 -15.01 16.52 8.81
N ILE A 254 -13.79 16.37 9.32
CA ILE A 254 -13.52 15.56 10.51
C ILE A 254 -13.72 16.43 11.75
N LYS A 255 -14.82 16.16 12.46
CA LYS A 255 -15.13 16.81 13.73
C LYS A 255 -14.21 16.34 14.85
N ALA A 256 -14.02 15.02 14.95
CA ALA A 256 -13.19 14.42 15.97
C ALA A 256 -12.64 13.07 15.53
N LEU A 257 -11.44 12.76 15.98
CA LEU A 257 -10.85 11.42 15.91
C LEU A 257 -10.36 11.06 17.31
N THR A 258 -10.76 9.90 17.81
CA THR A 258 -10.49 9.48 19.19
C THR A 258 -10.13 8.01 19.22
N VAL A 259 -9.01 7.67 19.83
CA VAL A 259 -8.73 6.29 20.24
C VAL A 259 -9.45 6.05 21.56
N LYS A 260 -10.42 5.14 21.56
CA LYS A 260 -11.19 4.76 22.74
C LYS A 260 -10.35 3.90 23.68
N ASP A 261 -10.83 3.72 24.91
CA ASP A 261 -10.10 2.92 25.89
C ASP A 261 -9.99 1.45 25.49
N PHE A 262 -8.87 0.83 25.89
CA PHE A 262 -8.72 -0.62 25.78
C PHE A 262 -9.79 -1.33 26.61
N ASN A 263 -10.26 -2.46 26.09
CA ASN A 263 -11.21 -3.32 26.78
C ASN A 263 -10.67 -4.75 26.86
N MET A 264 -11.30 -5.58 27.69
CA MET A 264 -10.88 -6.97 27.90
C MET A 264 -11.12 -7.90 26.70
N PHE A 265 -11.82 -7.43 25.67
CA PHE A 265 -12.22 -8.25 24.53
C PHE A 265 -11.20 -8.21 23.38
N SER A 266 -10.24 -7.28 23.42
CA SER A 266 -9.25 -7.11 22.34
C SER A 266 -7.94 -6.52 22.84
N CYS A 267 -6.85 -6.89 22.19
CA CYS A 267 -5.57 -6.19 22.32
C CYS A 267 -5.52 -4.89 21.49
N HIS A 268 -6.59 -4.56 20.77
CA HIS A 268 -6.74 -3.30 20.03
C HIS A 268 -7.80 -2.41 20.69
N ALA A 269 -7.49 -1.11 20.75
CA ALA A 269 -8.42 -0.06 21.11
C ALA A 269 -9.22 0.40 19.87
N PRO A 270 -10.55 0.62 20.00
CA PRO A 270 -11.35 1.13 18.90
C PRO A 270 -10.96 2.55 18.48
N LEU A 271 -10.96 2.81 17.18
CA LEU A 271 -10.89 4.16 16.60
C LEU A 271 -12.31 4.66 16.34
N SER A 272 -12.61 5.86 16.84
CA SER A 272 -13.89 6.54 16.67
C SER A 272 -13.68 7.81 15.85
N VAL A 273 -14.47 7.98 14.81
CA VAL A 273 -14.44 9.16 13.93
C VAL A 273 -15.82 9.83 13.97
N GLU A 274 -15.84 11.14 14.18
CA GLU A 274 -17.03 11.95 14.00
C GLU A 274 -16.84 12.83 12.78
N LEU A 275 -17.81 12.82 11.87
CA LEU A 275 -17.80 13.60 10.63
C LEU A 275 -18.92 14.64 10.63
N TYR A 276 -18.61 15.84 10.16
CA TYR A 276 -19.60 16.81 9.72
C TYR A 276 -20.08 16.40 8.33
N LEU A 277 -21.25 15.78 8.27
CA LEU A 277 -21.91 15.46 7.01
C LEU A 277 -23.12 16.38 6.86
N ASN A 278 -23.16 17.13 5.76
CA ASN A 278 -24.36 17.85 5.37
C ASN A 278 -25.33 16.86 4.71
N VAL A 279 -25.95 16.01 5.53
CA VAL A 279 -26.96 15.06 5.06
C VAL A 279 -28.24 15.84 4.94
N ASP A 280 -28.68 16.09 3.70
CA ASP A 280 -30.01 16.59 3.42
C ASP A 280 -31.01 15.48 3.79
N ARG A 281 -31.34 15.40 5.09
CA ARG A 281 -32.20 14.37 5.65
C ARG A 281 -33.62 14.61 5.17
N LYS A 282 -33.92 14.26 3.92
CA LYS A 282 -35.27 13.86 3.53
C LYS A 282 -35.56 12.50 4.16
N ILE A 283 -35.80 12.51 5.47
CA ILE A 283 -36.60 11.47 6.10
C ILE A 283 -37.98 11.61 5.47
N ASN A 284 -38.32 10.74 4.53
CA ASN A 284 -39.71 10.52 4.18
C ASN A 284 -39.88 9.06 3.79
N ASP A 285 -40.73 8.38 4.55
CA ASP A 285 -41.49 7.25 4.09
C ASP A 285 -41.94 7.52 2.64
N GLN A 286 -41.54 6.65 1.71
CA GLN A 286 -41.87 6.68 0.28
C GLN A 286 -41.16 7.74 -0.62
N CYS A 287 -39.86 8.00 -0.44
CA CYS A 287 -39.13 8.77 -1.47
C CYS A 287 -38.75 7.90 -2.68
N ASN A 288 -39.44 8.10 -3.81
CA ASN A 288 -39.02 7.64 -5.15
C ASN A 288 -37.84 8.48 -5.72
N CYS A 289 -36.99 9.05 -4.87
CA CYS A 289 -35.83 9.79 -5.33
C CYS A 289 -34.83 8.83 -5.95
N VAL A 290 -34.58 9.05 -7.24
CA VAL A 290 -33.47 8.45 -7.98
C VAL A 290 -32.21 8.67 -7.16
N LYS A 291 -31.59 7.59 -6.69
CA LYS A 291 -30.27 7.58 -6.03
C LYS A 291 -29.39 8.59 -6.75
N SER A 292 -28.71 9.48 -6.03
CA SER A 292 -27.70 10.37 -6.62
C SER A 292 -26.71 9.49 -7.39
N VAL A 293 -26.85 9.48 -8.72
CA VAL A 293 -26.00 8.70 -9.60
C VAL A 293 -24.69 9.47 -9.68
N TYR A 294 -23.78 9.18 -8.76
CA TYR A 294 -22.40 9.60 -8.91
C TYR A 294 -21.84 8.84 -10.12
N ASN A 295 -21.66 9.55 -11.22
CA ASN A 295 -20.99 9.01 -12.39
C ASN A 295 -19.53 8.80 -12.01
N ARG A 296 -19.14 7.54 -11.80
CA ARG A 296 -17.73 7.19 -11.70
C ARG A 296 -17.08 7.39 -13.06
N VAL A 297 -16.60 8.60 -13.31
CA VAL A 297 -15.96 8.93 -14.59
C VAL A 297 -14.55 8.36 -14.55
N LYS A 298 -14.33 7.27 -15.29
CA LYS A 298 -12.99 6.71 -15.47
C LYS A 298 -12.34 7.36 -16.67
N TRP A 299 -11.22 8.03 -16.46
CA TRP A 299 -10.41 8.58 -17.54
C TRP A 299 -10.07 7.50 -18.57
N ASN A 300 -10.36 7.77 -19.85
CA ASN A 300 -9.97 6.91 -20.95
C ASN A 300 -8.80 7.58 -21.69
N GLU A 301 -7.61 6.99 -21.54
CA GLU A 301 -6.37 7.47 -22.14
C GLU A 301 -6.45 7.66 -23.66
N GLY A 302 -7.34 6.95 -24.35
CA GLY A 302 -7.54 7.10 -25.80
C GLY A 302 -8.13 8.45 -26.21
N PHE A 303 -8.69 9.22 -25.27
CA PHE A 303 -9.26 10.54 -25.52
C PHE A 303 -8.36 11.69 -25.03
N LYS A 304 -7.17 11.38 -24.49
CA LYS A 304 -6.28 12.38 -23.89
C LYS A 304 -5.87 13.47 -24.86
N ASP A 305 -5.34 13.08 -26.02
CA ASP A 305 -4.80 14.04 -26.97
C ASP A 305 -5.91 14.90 -27.60
N GLY A 306 -7.11 14.32 -27.79
CA GLY A 306 -8.30 15.06 -28.23
C GLY A 306 -8.73 16.10 -27.21
N LEU A 307 -8.88 15.70 -25.94
CA LEU A 307 -9.30 16.63 -24.89
C LEU A 307 -8.27 17.74 -24.65
N VAL A 308 -6.97 17.42 -24.67
CA VAL A 308 -5.92 18.44 -24.52
C VAL A 308 -6.02 19.48 -25.64
N ASN A 309 -6.23 19.04 -26.89
CA ASN A 309 -6.40 19.97 -28.02
C ASN A 309 -7.69 20.80 -27.88
N ASP A 310 -8.80 20.21 -27.44
CA ASP A 310 -10.07 20.91 -27.24
C ASP A 310 -9.98 21.95 -26.11
N MET A 311 -9.27 21.61 -25.01
CA MET A 311 -8.99 22.54 -23.92
C MET A 311 -8.09 23.70 -24.35
N LEU A 312 -7.02 23.41 -25.10
CA LEU A 312 -6.13 24.46 -25.63
C LEU A 312 -6.88 25.41 -26.58
N THR A 313 -7.82 24.87 -27.36
CA THR A 313 -8.63 25.66 -28.29
C THR A 313 -9.67 26.53 -27.57
N ASN A 314 -10.12 26.12 -26.39
CA ASN A 314 -11.13 26.82 -25.58
C ASN A 314 -10.59 27.42 -24.28
N VAL A 315 -9.28 27.67 -24.19
CA VAL A 315 -8.60 28.00 -22.92
C VAL A 315 -9.22 29.21 -22.20
N GLN A 316 -9.60 30.25 -22.93
CA GLN A 316 -10.23 31.45 -22.36
C GLN A 316 -11.59 31.15 -21.71
N LYS A 317 -12.41 30.30 -22.33
CA LYS A 317 -13.70 29.90 -21.75
C LYS A 317 -13.52 29.03 -20.51
N PHE A 318 -12.46 28.24 -20.48
CA PHE A 318 -12.11 27.42 -19.33
C PHE A 318 -11.65 28.29 -18.15
N ASP A 319 -10.79 29.28 -18.41
CA ASP A 319 -10.34 30.25 -17.41
C ASP A 319 -11.53 31.04 -16.82
N ASP A 320 -12.47 31.48 -17.67
CA ASP A 320 -13.70 32.15 -17.24
C ASP A 320 -14.58 31.23 -16.34
N LEU A 321 -14.69 29.95 -16.68
CA LEU A 321 -15.42 28.97 -15.87
C LEU A 321 -14.74 28.72 -14.51
N MET A 322 -13.42 28.65 -14.48
CA MET A 322 -12.64 28.46 -13.25
C MET A 322 -12.68 29.69 -12.33
N LEU A 323 -12.65 30.89 -12.90
CA LEU A 323 -12.85 32.14 -12.16
C LEU A 323 -14.25 32.18 -11.53
N ASN A 324 -15.29 31.84 -12.29
CA ASN A 324 -16.67 31.80 -11.78
C ASN A 324 -16.94 30.71 -10.72
N LEU A 325 -16.12 29.64 -10.68
CA LEU A 325 -16.14 28.59 -9.65
C LEU A 325 -15.52 29.06 -8.32
N THR A 326 -14.56 29.98 -8.38
CA THR A 326 -13.83 30.46 -7.21
C THR A 326 -14.48 31.69 -6.56
N GLU A 327 -15.22 32.49 -7.33
CA GLU A 327 -15.87 33.72 -6.84
C GLU A 327 -17.31 33.52 -6.34
N HIS A 328 -18.01 32.49 -6.80
CA HIS A 328 -19.38 32.17 -6.39
C HIS A 328 -19.47 30.69 -6.03
N GLU A 329 -20.20 30.35 -4.96
CA GLU A 329 -20.55 28.97 -4.56
C GLU A 329 -21.43 28.27 -5.62
N ASN A 330 -20.97 28.23 -6.88
CA ASN A 330 -21.66 27.56 -7.95
C ASN A 330 -21.44 26.06 -7.81
N ASP A 331 -22.55 25.35 -7.78
CA ASP A 331 -22.64 23.90 -7.77
C ASP A 331 -21.71 23.29 -8.85
N ILE A 332 -20.78 22.45 -8.41
CA ILE A 332 -19.79 21.76 -9.23
C ILE A 332 -20.49 21.04 -10.40
N ASP A 333 -21.69 20.52 -10.18
CA ASP A 333 -22.46 19.81 -11.20
C ASP A 333 -22.88 20.71 -12.37
N LYS A 334 -23.13 22.00 -12.13
CA LYS A 334 -23.44 22.97 -13.21
C LYS A 334 -22.21 23.26 -14.06
N CYS A 335 -21.03 23.37 -13.44
CA CYS A 335 -19.78 23.63 -14.14
C CYS A 335 -19.35 22.41 -14.97
N VAL A 336 -19.49 21.20 -14.41
CA VAL A 336 -19.30 19.94 -15.15
C VAL A 336 -20.29 19.85 -16.32
N GLY A 337 -21.54 20.27 -16.13
CA GLY A 337 -22.54 20.36 -17.21
C GLY A 337 -22.13 21.31 -18.34
N ALA A 338 -21.65 22.52 -18.00
CA ALA A 338 -21.17 23.50 -18.97
C ALA A 338 -19.95 23.00 -19.76
N LEU A 339 -19.01 22.35 -19.07
CA LEU A 339 -17.82 21.74 -19.69
C LEU A 339 -18.20 20.63 -20.68
N ASN A 340 -19.13 19.76 -20.29
CA ASN A 340 -19.61 18.68 -21.16
C ASN A 340 -20.34 19.19 -22.40
N ASN A 341 -20.97 20.36 -22.32
CA ASN A 341 -21.64 20.99 -23.46
C ASN A 341 -20.63 21.64 -24.43
N MET A 342 -19.51 22.17 -23.93
CA MET A 342 -18.44 22.71 -24.79
C MET A 342 -17.75 21.64 -25.63
N ASN A 343 -17.65 20.41 -25.13
CA ASN A 343 -17.04 19.29 -25.85
C ASN A 343 -18.02 18.53 -26.79
N ARG A 344 -19.27 19.00 -26.91
CA ARG A 344 -20.31 18.40 -27.77
C ARG A 344 -20.68 19.25 -28.99
N SER A 345 -20.12 20.45 -29.10
CA SER A 345 -20.23 21.35 -30.26
C SER A 345 -18.96 21.28 -31.10
#